data_AF-A0A9D1C8G1-F1
#
_entry.id   AF-A0A9D1C8G1-F1
#
_cell.length_a   1.000
_cell.length_b   1.000
_cell.length_c   1.000
_cell.angle_alpha   90.00
_cell.angle_beta   90.00
_cell.angle_gamma   90.00
#
_symmetry.space_group_name_H-M   'P 1'
#
loop_
_entity.id
_entity.type
_entity.pdbx_description
1 polymer ?
#
loop_
_entity_poly.entity_id
_entity_poly.type
_entity_poly.pdbx_seq_one_letter_code
_entity_poly.pdbx_strand_id
1 'polypeptide(L)' 'LPMIDTVIVEVPNPAHPFGVRGTGEVPIVPPLAAVSNAIYHAVGVRVNELPMSPGAVLEAMWKKDNGS' A
#
# COMPACT_ATOMS: atom_id res chain seq x y z
N LEU A 1 13.32 6.03 -3.54
CA LEU A 1 12.26 5.14 -4.05
C LEU A 1 12.80 3.71 -4.01
N PRO A 2 11.98 2.70 -3.67
CA PRO A 2 12.40 1.31 -3.75
C PRO A 2 12.54 0.86 -5.22
N MET A 3 13.14 -0.30 -5.44
CA MET A 3 13.04 -0.99 -6.74
C MET A 3 11.59 -1.41 -6.98
N ILE A 4 11.11 -1.23 -8.21
CA ILE A 4 9.72 -1.53 -8.59
C ILE A 4 9.74 -2.55 -9.73
N ASP A 5 9.27 -3.75 -9.44
CA ASP A 5 9.06 -4.80 -10.43
C ASP A 5 7.61 -4.78 -10.93
N THR A 6 7.42 -4.65 -12.23
CA THR A 6 6.10 -4.56 -12.85
C THR A 6 5.72 -5.90 -13.47
N VAL A 7 4.52 -6.38 -13.15
CA VAL A 7 3.91 -7.56 -13.80
C VAL A 7 2.70 -7.09 -14.61
N ILE A 8 2.73 -7.35 -15.92
CA ILE A 8 1.59 -7.08 -16.80
C ILE A 8 0.61 -8.24 -16.70
N VAL A 9 -0.62 -7.93 -16.27
CA VAL A 9 -1.71 -8.90 -16.18
C VAL A 9 -2.71 -8.62 -17.28
N GLU A 10 -2.84 -9.56 -18.22
CA GLU A 10 -3.72 -9.44 -19.37
C GLU A 10 -5.05 -10.12 -19.11
N VAL A 11 -6.11 -9.32 -18.90
CA VAL A 11 -7.48 -9.81 -18.82
C VAL A 11 -8.34 -8.96 -19.77
N PRO A 12 -8.81 -9.52 -20.91
CA PRO A 12 -9.57 -8.75 -21.89
C PRO A 12 -10.84 -8.11 -21.30
N ASN A 13 -11.12 -6.86 -21.68
CA ASN A 13 -12.41 -6.21 -21.44
C ASN A 13 -13.38 -6.53 -22.58
N PRO A 14 -14.48 -7.29 -22.36
CA PRO A 14 -15.41 -7.65 -23.43
C PRO A 14 -16.14 -6.45 -24.05
N ALA A 15 -16.19 -5.31 -23.34
CA ALA A 15 -16.85 -4.09 -23.81
C ALA A 15 -15.95 -3.17 -24.66
N HIS A 16 -14.66 -3.49 -24.82
CA HIS A 16 -13.73 -2.67 -25.58
C HIS A 16 -13.24 -3.40 -26.84
N PRO A 17 -13.26 -2.78 -28.04
CA PRO A 17 -12.89 -3.44 -29.31
C PRO A 17 -11.51 -4.11 -29.31
N PHE A 18 -10.57 -3.56 -28.53
CA PHE A 18 -9.22 -4.09 -28.37
C PHE A 18 -8.96 -4.79 -27.03
N GLY A 19 -10.00 -5.02 -26.21
CA GLY A 19 -9.85 -5.68 -24.91
C GLY A 19 -9.07 -4.90 -23.84
N VAL A 20 -8.63 -3.66 -24.12
CA VAL A 20 -7.79 -2.88 -23.20
C VAL A 20 -8.54 -2.38 -21.96
N ARG A 21 -7.78 -2.12 -20.90
CA ARG A 21 -8.24 -1.52 -19.64
C ARG A 21 -7.33 -0.37 -19.25
N GLY A 22 -7.87 0.63 -18.56
CA GLY A 22 -7.08 1.74 -18.03
C GLY A 22 -6.13 1.28 -16.92
N THR A 23 -4.91 1.81 -16.91
CA THR A 23 -3.88 1.46 -15.92
C THR A 23 -3.24 2.68 -15.24
N GLY A 24 -3.81 3.88 -15.39
CA GLY A 24 -3.23 5.09 -14.81
C GLY A 24 -3.36 5.15 -13.28
N GLU A 25 -4.55 4.82 -12.75
CA GLU A 25 -4.86 4.93 -11.32
C GLU A 25 -4.60 3.63 -10.55
N VAL A 26 -4.69 2.49 -11.25
CA VAL A 26 -4.54 1.15 -10.66
C VAL A 26 -3.20 0.96 -9.93
N PRO A 27 -2.03 1.38 -10.45
CA PRO A 27 -0.76 1.20 -9.75
C PRO A 27 -0.48 2.26 -8.66
N ILE A 28 -1.16 3.42 -8.66
CA ILE A 28 -0.88 4.49 -7.70
C ILE A 28 -1.67 4.34 -6.39
N VAL A 29 -2.85 3.69 -6.43
CA VAL A 29 -3.71 3.51 -5.24
C VAL A 29 -3.16 2.45 -4.24
N PRO A 30 -2.74 1.24 -4.65
CA PRO A 30 -2.33 0.16 -3.74
C PRO A 30 -1.09 0.40 -2.87
N PRO A 31 -0.04 1.15 -3.31
CA PRO A 31 1.20 1.29 -2.55
C PRO A 31 1.01 1.77 -1.09
N LEU A 32 0.07 2.68 -0.84
CA LEU A 32 -0.17 3.21 0.50
C LEU A 32 -0.67 2.11 1.47
N ALA A 33 -1.62 1.30 1.01
CA ALA A 33 -2.14 0.16 1.78
C ALA A 33 -1.09 -0.95 1.92
N ALA A 34 -0.31 -1.22 0.87
CA ALA A 34 0.77 -2.21 0.90
C ALA A 34 1.84 -1.85 1.95
N VAL A 35 2.26 -0.59 2.01
CA VAL A 35 3.22 -0.11 3.01
C VAL A 35 2.64 -0.20 4.43
N SER A 36 1.36 0.17 4.64
CA SER A 36 0.72 0.05 5.96
C SER A 36 0.67 -1.41 6.43
N ASN A 37 0.34 -2.33 5.53
CA ASN A 37 0.35 -3.77 5.82
C ASN A 37 1.76 -4.29 6.10
N ALA A 38 2.78 -3.81 5.38
CA ALA A 38 4.17 -4.19 5.62
C ALA A 38 4.65 -3.71 7.01
N ILE A 39 4.31 -2.48 7.41
CA ILE A 39 4.62 -1.95 8.75
C ILE A 39 3.93 -2.81 9.81
N TYR A 40 2.64 -3.09 9.66
CA TYR A 40 1.92 -3.96 10.58
C TYR A 40 2.54 -5.34 10.70
N HIS A 41 2.95 -5.94 9.58
CA HIS A 41 3.63 -7.23 9.58
C HIS A 41 5.00 -7.18 10.29
N ALA A 42 5.74 -6.07 10.17
CA ALA A 42 7.06 -5.93 10.76
C ALA A 42 7.05 -5.65 12.27
N VAL A 43 6.15 -4.79 12.77
CA VAL A 43 6.16 -4.33 14.18
C VAL A 43 4.88 -4.65 14.96
N GLY A 44 3.88 -5.24 14.30
CA GLY A 44 2.59 -5.58 14.90
C GLY A 44 1.77 -4.37 15.34
N VAL A 45 2.00 -3.20 14.73
CA VAL A 45 1.29 -1.95 15.01
C VAL A 45 0.52 -1.53 13.77
N ARG A 46 -0.76 -1.21 13.93
CA ARG A 46 -1.61 -0.77 12.82
C ARG A 46 -1.55 0.75 12.72
N VAL A 47 -0.94 1.27 11.64
CA VAL A 47 -0.92 2.70 11.33
C VAL A 47 -1.97 3.00 10.27
N ASN A 48 -3.00 3.76 10.65
CA ASN A 48 -4.14 4.10 9.79
C ASN A 48 -4.10 5.55 9.28
N GLU A 49 -3.00 6.25 9.52
CA GLU A 49 -2.83 7.66 9.15
C GLU A 49 -1.66 7.80 8.16
N LEU A 50 -1.86 8.66 7.17
CA LEU A 50 -0.86 9.03 6.18
C LEU A 50 -0.42 10.48 6.41
N PRO A 51 0.88 10.80 6.21
CA PRO A 51 1.96 9.90 5.83
C PRO A 51 2.48 9.07 7.02
N MET A 52 2.87 7.81 6.76
CA MET A 52 3.52 6.93 7.74
C MET A 52 5.00 7.30 7.93
N SER A 53 5.25 8.52 8.40
CA SER A 53 6.58 9.02 8.72
C SER A 53 7.22 8.24 9.88
N PRO A 54 8.56 8.23 9.99
CA PRO A 54 9.23 7.55 11.11
C PRO A 54 8.71 7.97 12.48
N GLY A 55 8.42 9.26 12.68
CA GLY A 55 7.84 9.78 13.93
C GLY A 55 6.44 9.22 14.20
N ALA A 56 5.56 9.21 13.19
CA ALA A 56 4.21 8.66 13.33
C ALA A 56 4.24 7.15 13.67
N VAL A 57 5.15 6.39 13.06
CA VAL A 57 5.33 4.96 13.36
C VAL A 57 5.88 4.76 14.78
N LEU A 58 6.86 5.56 15.19
CA LEU A 58 7.45 5.50 16.54
C LEU A 58 6.41 5.80 17.63
N GLU A 59 5.62 6.86 17.45
CA GLU A 59 4.52 7.22 18.35
C GLU A 59 3.49 6.09 18.45
N ALA A 60 3.14 5.46 17.32
CA ALA A 60 2.22 4.34 17.29
C ALA A 60 2.77 3.11 18.03
N MET A 61 4.09 2.86 17.95
CA MET A 61 4.77 1.81 18.72
C MET A 61 4.76 2.10 20.21
N TRP A 62 5.08 3.33 20.65
CA TRP A 62 5.05 3.70 22.06
C TRP A 62 3.66 3.62 22.67
N LYS A 63 2.62 4.02 21.93
CA LYS A 63 1.23 3.86 22.40
C LYS A 63 0.84 2.40 22.64
N LYS A 64 1.36 1.48 21.82
CA LYS A 64 1.16 0.04 22.02
C LYS A 64 1.91 -0.48 23.26
N ASP A 65 3.16 -0.07 23.44
CA ASP A 65 4.00 -0.54 24.55
C ASP A 65 3.54 -0.01 25.92
N ASN A 66 2.99 1.22 25.95
CA ASN A 66 2.50 1.84 27.17
C ASN A 66 1.11 1.36 27.62
N GLY A 67 0.57 0.32 26.98
CA GLY A 67 -0.73 -0.26 27.33
C GLY A 67 -1.89 0.68 27.02
N SER A 68 -2.43 0.56 25.81
CA SER A 68 -3.83 0.94 25.58
C SER A 68 -4.76 -0.03 26.30
#